data_AF-A0AAU8BHE8-F1
#
_entry.id   AF-A0AAU8BHE8-F1
#
_cell.length_a   1.000
_cell.length_b   1.000
_cell.length_c   1.000
_cell.angle_alpha   90.00
_cell.angle_beta   90.00
_cell.angle_gamma   90.00
#
_symmetry.space_group_name_H-M   'P 1'
#
loop_
_entity.id
_entity.type
_entity.pdbx_description
1 polymer ?
#
loop_
_entity_poly.entity_id
_entity_poly.type
_entity_poly.pdbx_seq_one_letter_code
_entity_poly.pdbx_strand_id
1 'polypeptide(L)'
;MIQQIIHINSWQALENLLFHHEKAPLFETKADLFTSPSGKDFLTQSDKLSVKSTELINQNFSRIFLSSPAISMAEFLDDLSRLPINNNVHICILLDLEQSSKLDVNFAIEKTTIDFINITILLLDINNSINPEEYKQSLRGGRIFLGELKQHNQQTFIKAIHYQDGQTQLANKLFLLSGNESDQVNKQVLPVLVSSQAASRDFVDEHGFQLFEQFDIPNAVLETSVATVVVLPCSGFDDIKRIAKTILHNKKRYGNSVHFVVKELKPCIRYNDFHMFITAGAQSIVDHTKSNAVLYDQIRLASMTKMEANYLSETSLFRQFESPINESGFISYDSFKSLTLNAIEVCRNTQIEYALVELTPFSSVPLSEAMSYSQMKRQGDIACQIDGRILIFFSSLRRYEIHQALLNVFAVAPNELFIEQSQYTDAGEIVARLSNIQGINYPEQPSITEAEPDNATPASRFASRVDWDQL
;
A
#
# COMPACT_ATOMS: atom_id res chain seq x y z
N MET A 1 -22.40 5.18 7.79
CA MET A 1 -22.64 6.27 8.74
C MET A 1 -21.57 7.30 8.49
N ILE A 2 -21.85 8.29 7.64
CA ILE A 2 -20.88 9.31 7.21
C ILE A 2 -21.50 10.67 7.48
N GLN A 3 -20.84 11.48 8.29
CA GLN A 3 -21.26 12.86 8.54
C GLN A 3 -20.16 13.80 8.05
N GLN A 4 -20.53 14.77 7.23
CA GLN A 4 -19.54 15.62 6.59
C GLN A 4 -19.99 17.07 6.44
N ILE A 5 -19.04 17.98 6.60
CA ILE A 5 -19.22 19.41 6.36
C ILE A 5 -18.23 19.82 5.26
N ILE A 6 -18.73 20.46 4.20
CA ILE A 6 -17.89 21.01 3.13
C ILE A 6 -18.15 22.50 3.04
N HIS A 7 -17.10 23.27 3.26
CA HIS A 7 -17.11 24.73 3.08
C HIS A 7 -16.83 25.09 1.62
N ILE A 8 -17.69 25.92 1.06
CA ILE A 8 -17.67 26.35 -0.33
C ILE A 8 -17.50 27.87 -0.36
N ASN A 9 -16.36 28.33 -0.89
CA ASN A 9 -15.99 29.74 -0.92
C ASN A 9 -16.11 30.43 -2.28
N SER A 10 -16.51 29.70 -3.33
CA SER A 10 -16.80 30.30 -4.62
C SER A 10 -17.77 29.45 -5.42
N TRP A 11 -18.50 30.11 -6.33
CA TRP A 11 -19.42 29.43 -7.24
C TRP A 11 -18.71 28.40 -8.10
N GLN A 12 -17.57 28.77 -8.69
CA GLN A 12 -16.74 27.86 -9.49
C GLN A 12 -16.29 26.62 -8.69
N ALA A 13 -16.05 26.78 -7.40
CA ALA A 13 -15.65 25.67 -6.55
C ALA A 13 -16.77 24.65 -6.35
N LEU A 14 -18.01 25.12 -6.17
CA LEU A 14 -19.19 24.26 -6.13
C LEU A 14 -19.41 23.53 -7.48
N GLU A 15 -19.29 24.24 -8.60
CA GLU A 15 -19.42 23.61 -9.92
C GLU A 15 -18.37 22.51 -10.10
N ASN A 16 -17.12 22.78 -9.70
CA ASN A 16 -16.05 21.80 -9.76
C ASN A 16 -16.27 20.62 -8.80
N LEU A 17 -16.85 20.84 -7.62
CA LEU A 17 -17.23 19.78 -6.70
C LEU A 17 -18.29 18.87 -7.33
N LEU A 18 -19.33 19.44 -7.94
CA LEU A 18 -20.40 18.68 -8.59
C LEU A 18 -19.89 17.93 -9.83
N PHE A 19 -19.03 18.57 -10.63
CA PHE A 19 -18.49 17.99 -11.85
C PHE A 19 -17.42 16.91 -11.60
N HIS A 20 -16.70 17.03 -10.49
CA HIS A 20 -15.61 16.14 -10.14
C HIS A 20 -15.82 15.43 -8.79
N HIS A 21 -17.07 15.23 -8.40
CA HIS A 21 -17.41 14.59 -7.13
C HIS A 21 -16.75 13.22 -6.99
N GLU A 22 -16.60 12.45 -8.07
CA GLU A 22 -15.89 11.17 -8.03
C GLU A 22 -14.41 11.28 -7.64
N LYS A 23 -13.79 12.45 -7.83
CA LYS A 23 -12.40 12.74 -7.40
C LYS A 23 -12.33 13.18 -5.94
N ALA A 24 -13.46 13.52 -5.34
CA ALA A 24 -13.61 13.77 -3.92
C ALA A 24 -14.18 12.49 -3.26
N PRO A 25 -13.40 11.71 -2.51
CA PRO A 25 -13.90 10.50 -1.83
C PRO A 25 -14.90 10.81 -0.69
N LEU A 26 -15.51 12.00 -0.72
CA LEU A 26 -16.11 12.75 0.37
C LEU A 26 -17.45 13.36 -0.09
N PHE A 27 -18.02 12.90 -1.21
CA PHE A 27 -19.30 13.40 -1.70
C PHE A 27 -20.03 12.27 -2.42
N GLU A 28 -21.12 11.78 -1.83
CA GLU A 28 -21.98 10.77 -2.44
C GLU A 28 -23.09 11.43 -3.26
N THR A 29 -23.22 11.04 -4.53
CA THR A 29 -24.10 11.67 -5.54
C THR A 29 -25.40 10.94 -5.81
N LYS A 30 -25.84 10.10 -4.87
CA LYS A 30 -27.23 9.62 -4.84
C LYS A 30 -27.86 10.06 -3.53
N ALA A 31 -28.01 11.37 -3.40
CA ALA A 31 -28.53 12.01 -2.22
C ALA A 31 -29.84 12.76 -2.50
N ASP A 32 -30.63 12.99 -1.45
CA ASP A 32 -31.67 13.99 -1.46
C ASP A 32 -31.07 15.34 -1.05
N LEU A 33 -31.33 16.40 -1.83
CA LEU A 33 -30.89 17.75 -1.52
C LEU A 33 -32.01 18.51 -0.82
N PHE A 34 -31.69 19.07 0.34
CA PHE A 34 -32.56 19.97 1.09
C PHE A 34 -31.92 21.34 1.18
N THR A 35 -32.65 22.36 0.74
CA THR A 35 -32.20 23.75 0.89
C THR A 35 -32.92 24.39 2.05
N SER A 36 -32.15 24.99 2.96
CA SER A 36 -32.70 25.90 3.97
C SER A 36 -33.48 27.06 3.33
N PRO A 37 -34.35 27.77 4.08
CA PRO A 37 -35.06 28.96 3.58
C PRO A 37 -34.13 29.95 2.87
N SER A 38 -32.93 30.14 3.44
CA SER A 38 -31.87 31.00 2.93
C SER A 38 -31.13 30.44 1.71
N GLY A 39 -31.06 29.11 1.56
CA GLY A 39 -30.44 28.42 0.42
C GLY A 39 -31.36 28.21 -0.77
N LYS A 40 -32.62 28.66 -0.71
CA LYS A 40 -33.57 28.54 -1.83
C LYS A 40 -33.19 29.41 -3.02
N ASP A 41 -32.80 30.66 -2.73
CA ASP A 41 -32.44 31.65 -3.74
C ASP A 41 -31.26 31.18 -4.61
N PHE A 42 -30.39 30.35 -4.04
CA PHE A 42 -29.29 29.69 -4.73
C PHE A 42 -29.74 28.81 -5.92
N LEU A 43 -30.81 28.02 -5.78
CA LEU A 43 -31.31 27.16 -6.87
C LEU A 43 -32.24 27.89 -7.84
N THR A 44 -32.82 29.02 -7.43
CA THR A 44 -33.87 29.71 -8.19
C THR A 44 -33.39 30.99 -8.89
N GLN A 45 -32.24 31.56 -8.54
CA GLN A 45 -31.67 32.73 -9.21
C GLN A 45 -30.77 32.30 -10.39
N SER A 46 -31.24 32.55 -11.62
CA SER A 46 -30.58 32.16 -12.88
C SER A 46 -29.19 32.73 -13.10
N ASP A 47 -28.84 33.83 -12.42
CA ASP A 47 -27.66 34.62 -12.73
C ASP A 47 -26.41 34.13 -11.98
N LYS A 48 -26.57 33.20 -11.04
CA LYS A 48 -25.49 32.68 -10.18
C LYS A 48 -25.01 31.28 -10.53
N LEU A 49 -25.85 30.47 -11.17
CA LEU A 49 -25.53 29.10 -11.60
C LEU A 49 -25.44 29.05 -13.12
N SER A 50 -24.38 28.42 -13.65
CA SER A 50 -24.34 28.13 -15.08
C SER A 50 -25.43 27.10 -15.46
N VAL A 51 -25.84 27.10 -16.73
CA VAL A 51 -26.77 26.10 -17.29
C VAL A 51 -26.26 24.68 -17.02
N LYS A 52 -24.95 24.46 -17.18
CA LYS A 52 -24.26 23.19 -16.93
C LYS A 52 -24.37 22.76 -15.47
N SER A 53 -24.28 23.69 -14.52
CA SER A 53 -24.43 23.40 -13.09
C SER A 53 -25.85 23.05 -12.69
N THR A 54 -26.83 23.70 -13.28
CA THR A 54 -28.24 23.35 -13.07
C THR A 54 -28.54 21.93 -13.57
N GLU A 55 -28.00 21.55 -14.72
CA GLU A 55 -28.09 20.18 -15.24
C GLU A 55 -27.41 19.17 -14.30
N LEU A 56 -26.22 19.47 -13.79
CA LEU A 56 -25.50 18.60 -12.85
C LEU A 56 -26.24 18.42 -11.53
N ILE A 57 -26.84 19.47 -10.97
CA ILE A 57 -27.64 19.36 -9.75
C ILE A 57 -28.83 18.42 -10.00
N ASN A 58 -29.55 18.59 -11.10
CA ASN A 58 -30.68 17.73 -11.45
C ASN A 58 -30.26 16.28 -11.75
N GLN A 59 -29.03 16.04 -12.17
CA GLN A 59 -28.50 14.69 -12.41
C GLN A 59 -27.98 14.00 -11.14
N ASN A 60 -27.41 14.77 -10.19
CA ASN A 60 -26.74 14.23 -9.01
C ASN A 60 -27.63 14.16 -7.74
N PHE A 61 -28.84 14.72 -7.77
CA PHE A 61 -29.76 14.65 -6.64
C PHE A 61 -31.06 13.95 -7.04
N SER A 62 -31.44 12.94 -6.25
CA SER A 62 -32.63 12.13 -6.53
C SER A 62 -33.91 12.90 -6.30
N ARG A 63 -33.91 13.74 -5.26
CA ARG A 63 -35.00 14.67 -4.93
C ARG A 63 -34.38 15.98 -4.45
N ILE A 64 -35.02 17.08 -4.82
CA ILE A 64 -34.62 18.43 -4.42
C ILE A 64 -35.81 19.04 -3.68
N PHE A 65 -35.62 19.34 -2.40
CA PHE A 65 -36.63 19.90 -1.52
C PHE A 65 -36.27 21.35 -1.21
N LEU A 66 -37.16 22.25 -1.58
CA LEU A 66 -37.02 23.69 -1.37
C LEU A 66 -37.84 24.12 -0.17
N SER A 67 -37.19 24.69 0.83
CA SER A 67 -37.88 25.33 1.95
C SER A 67 -38.73 26.52 1.51
N SER A 68 -39.81 26.80 2.24
CA SER A 68 -40.52 28.07 2.12
C SER A 68 -39.67 29.20 2.73
N PRO A 69 -39.65 30.41 2.16
CA PRO A 69 -38.92 31.54 2.76
C PRO A 69 -39.54 32.05 4.07
N ALA A 70 -40.75 31.60 4.41
CA ALA A 70 -41.48 32.04 5.60
C ALA A 70 -41.27 31.16 6.84
N ILE A 71 -40.51 30.06 6.75
CA ILE A 71 -40.29 29.15 7.89
C ILE A 71 -38.92 29.40 8.54
N SER A 72 -38.87 29.26 9.85
CA SER A 72 -37.62 29.33 10.62
C SER A 72 -36.75 28.08 10.40
N MET A 73 -35.45 28.17 10.74
CA MET A 73 -34.55 27.00 10.68
C MET A 73 -35.05 25.85 11.57
N ALA A 74 -35.63 26.16 12.74
CA ALA A 74 -36.18 25.15 13.64
C ALA A 74 -37.39 24.42 13.04
N GLU A 75 -38.30 25.15 12.40
CA GLU A 75 -39.46 24.57 11.70
C GLU A 75 -39.03 23.76 10.47
N PHE A 76 -38.05 24.24 9.71
CA PHE A 76 -37.47 23.51 8.58
C PHE A 76 -36.88 22.15 9.02
N LEU A 77 -36.16 22.12 10.13
CA LEU A 77 -35.56 20.90 10.67
C LEU A 77 -36.61 19.96 11.27
N ASP A 78 -37.65 20.49 11.92
CA ASP A 78 -38.79 19.71 12.40
C ASP A 78 -39.53 19.06 11.21
N ASP A 79 -39.77 19.79 10.13
CA ASP A 79 -40.34 19.25 8.89
C ASP A 79 -39.44 18.16 8.26
N LEU A 80 -38.12 18.40 8.23
CA LEU A 80 -37.13 17.42 7.74
C LEU A 80 -37.19 16.12 8.54
N SER A 81 -37.31 16.19 9.87
CA SER A 81 -37.38 15.03 10.77
C SER A 81 -38.65 14.19 10.60
N ARG A 82 -39.71 14.78 10.04
CA ARG A 82 -41.00 14.13 9.79
C ARG A 82 -41.06 13.41 8.44
N LEU A 83 -40.07 13.61 7.57
CA LEU A 83 -40.01 12.93 6.30
C LEU A 83 -39.66 11.45 6.50
N PRO A 84 -40.32 10.51 5.80
CA PRO A 84 -39.97 9.09 5.84
C PRO A 84 -38.70 8.86 5.01
N ILE A 85 -37.57 9.31 5.54
CA ILE A 85 -36.26 9.12 4.92
C ILE A 85 -35.73 7.76 5.36
N ASN A 86 -35.48 6.88 4.40
CA ASN A 86 -34.88 5.57 4.66
C ASN A 86 -33.43 5.78 5.13
N ASN A 87 -32.97 5.04 6.15
CA ASN A 87 -31.61 5.15 6.73
C ASN A 87 -30.48 4.93 5.69
N ASN A 88 -30.81 4.37 4.53
CA ASN A 88 -29.89 4.15 3.42
C ASN A 88 -29.78 5.32 2.43
N VAL A 89 -30.53 6.41 2.62
CA VAL A 89 -30.45 7.60 1.76
C VAL A 89 -29.45 8.58 2.36
N HIS A 90 -28.47 9.00 1.56
CA HIS A 90 -27.54 10.07 1.93
C HIS A 90 -28.27 11.41 1.78
N ILE A 91 -28.18 12.27 2.78
CA ILE A 91 -28.86 13.58 2.76
C ILE A 91 -27.83 14.67 2.51
N CYS A 92 -28.13 15.62 1.65
CA CYS A 92 -27.34 16.82 1.46
C CYS A 92 -28.14 18.04 1.92
N ILE A 93 -27.63 18.80 2.87
CA ILE A 93 -28.25 20.05 3.34
C ILE A 93 -27.36 21.21 2.90
N LEU A 94 -27.95 22.20 2.24
CA LEU A 94 -27.28 23.43 1.87
C LEU A 94 -27.68 24.56 2.82
N LEU A 95 -26.67 25.16 3.47
CA LEU A 95 -26.81 26.32 4.35
C LEU A 95 -26.02 27.50 3.77
N ASP A 96 -26.72 28.61 3.55
CA ASP A 96 -26.12 29.89 3.16
C ASP A 96 -25.74 30.68 4.42
N LEU A 97 -24.43 30.94 4.59
CA LEU A 97 -23.87 31.61 5.76
C LEU A 97 -24.01 33.14 5.71
N GLU A 98 -24.26 33.75 4.54
CA GLU A 98 -24.52 35.19 4.46
C GLU A 98 -25.90 35.55 5.04
N GLN A 99 -26.83 34.60 4.98
CA GLN A 99 -28.23 34.79 5.32
C GLN A 99 -28.67 34.06 6.61
N SER A 100 -27.76 33.34 7.26
CA SER A 100 -28.05 32.56 8.46
C SER A 100 -27.25 33.06 9.65
N SER A 101 -27.88 33.15 10.82
CA SER A 101 -27.11 33.45 12.03
C SER A 101 -26.24 32.25 12.41
N LYS A 102 -25.09 32.51 13.03
CA LYS A 102 -24.17 31.46 13.49
C LYS A 102 -24.84 30.48 14.47
N LEU A 103 -25.75 30.97 15.30
CA LEU A 103 -26.52 30.14 16.24
C LEU A 103 -27.43 29.16 15.50
N ASP A 104 -28.10 29.62 14.44
CA ASP A 104 -29.00 28.77 13.64
C ASP A 104 -28.23 27.71 12.85
N VAL A 105 -27.05 28.05 12.33
CA VAL A 105 -26.17 27.12 11.62
C VAL A 105 -25.68 26.02 12.56
N ASN A 106 -25.20 26.40 13.76
CA ASN A 106 -24.78 25.43 14.78
C ASN A 106 -25.93 24.51 15.22
N PHE A 107 -27.10 25.10 15.46
CA PHE A 107 -28.30 24.36 15.80
C PHE A 107 -28.70 23.38 14.70
N ALA A 108 -28.64 23.81 13.43
CA ALA A 108 -28.92 22.95 12.29
C ALA A 108 -27.93 21.79 12.17
N ILE A 109 -26.63 22.04 12.32
CA ILE A 109 -25.60 21.00 12.27
C ILE A 109 -25.82 19.98 13.40
N GLU A 110 -26.01 20.44 14.63
CA GLU A 110 -26.22 19.53 15.77
C GLU A 110 -27.49 18.70 15.60
N LYS A 111 -28.61 19.34 15.24
CA LYS A 111 -29.89 18.64 15.11
C LYS A 111 -29.88 17.62 13.97
N THR A 112 -29.33 17.99 12.82
CA THR A 112 -29.30 17.10 11.63
C THR A 112 -28.31 15.95 11.79
N THR A 113 -27.21 16.13 12.50
CA THR A 113 -26.30 15.01 12.82
C THR A 113 -26.81 14.08 13.90
N ILE A 114 -27.79 14.49 14.71
CA ILE A 114 -28.53 13.60 15.62
C ILE A 114 -29.58 12.80 14.84
N ASP A 115 -30.33 13.48 13.97
CA ASP A 115 -31.48 12.89 13.30
C ASP A 115 -31.07 12.02 12.09
N PHE A 116 -29.88 12.26 11.49
CA PHE A 116 -29.42 11.58 10.29
C PHE A 116 -28.02 10.95 10.39
N ILE A 117 -27.93 9.73 9.85
CA ILE A 117 -26.74 8.87 9.93
C ILE A 117 -25.77 9.08 8.75
N ASN A 118 -26.30 9.43 7.57
CA ASN A 118 -25.54 9.68 6.34
C ASN A 118 -25.91 11.08 5.82
N ILE A 119 -25.09 12.09 6.12
CA ILE A 119 -25.40 13.48 5.84
C ILE A 119 -24.18 14.30 5.41
N THR A 120 -24.36 15.09 4.35
CA THR A 120 -23.49 16.18 3.93
C THR A 120 -24.14 17.51 4.29
N ILE A 121 -23.39 18.40 4.93
CA ILE A 121 -23.77 19.79 5.13
C ILE A 121 -22.83 20.63 4.26
N LEU A 122 -23.39 21.27 3.23
CA LEU A 122 -22.69 22.22 2.39
C LEU A 122 -22.87 23.61 3.01
N LEU A 123 -21.77 24.20 3.47
CA LEU A 123 -21.74 25.55 4.01
C LEU A 123 -21.25 26.49 2.90
N LEU A 124 -22.14 27.35 2.43
CA LEU A 124 -21.84 28.34 1.40
C LEU A 124 -21.49 29.67 2.05
N ASP A 125 -20.27 30.15 1.83
CA ASP A 125 -19.82 31.48 2.24
C ASP A 125 -18.83 32.04 1.21
N ILE A 126 -19.33 32.88 0.32
CA ILE A 126 -18.57 33.38 -0.83
C ILE A 126 -17.67 34.55 -0.43
N ASN A 127 -17.90 35.15 0.75
CA ASN A 127 -17.31 36.43 1.14
C ASN A 127 -16.40 36.36 2.37
N ASN A 128 -16.47 35.31 3.20
CA ASN A 128 -15.58 35.15 4.36
C ASN A 128 -14.81 33.82 4.37
N SER A 129 -13.60 33.86 4.94
CA SER A 129 -12.83 32.67 5.26
C SER A 129 -13.21 32.16 6.65
N ILE A 130 -14.17 31.24 6.74
CA ILE A 130 -14.50 30.58 8.00
C ILE A 130 -13.57 29.38 8.22
N ASN A 131 -13.19 29.15 9.48
CA ASN A 131 -12.44 27.96 9.87
C ASN A 131 -13.40 26.77 10.07
N PRO A 132 -13.34 25.70 9.24
CA PRO A 132 -14.26 24.56 9.36
C PRO A 132 -14.16 23.82 10.70
N GLU A 133 -13.03 23.93 11.42
CA GLU A 133 -12.86 23.37 12.76
C GLU A 133 -13.82 23.98 13.79
N GLU A 134 -14.39 25.16 13.51
CA GLU A 134 -15.32 25.83 14.41
C GLU A 134 -16.64 25.04 14.60
N TYR A 135 -17.07 24.31 13.58
CA TYR A 135 -18.30 23.51 13.61
C TYR A 135 -18.09 22.08 14.08
N LYS A 136 -16.83 21.68 14.33
CA LYS A 136 -16.45 20.33 14.73
C LYS A 136 -17.14 19.86 16.01
N GLN A 137 -17.35 20.77 16.96
CA GLN A 137 -17.95 20.47 18.26
C GLN A 137 -19.44 20.11 18.17
N SER A 138 -20.09 20.49 17.07
CA SER A 138 -21.51 20.24 16.80
C SER A 138 -21.74 18.90 16.11
N LEU A 139 -20.68 18.22 15.65
CA LEU A 139 -20.76 16.91 14.99
C LEU A 139 -20.73 15.79 16.03
N ARG A 140 -21.59 14.77 15.84
CA ARG A 140 -21.81 13.70 16.84
C ARG A 140 -21.49 12.28 16.32
N GLY A 141 -21.18 12.11 15.04
CA GLY A 141 -20.95 10.80 14.40
C GLY A 141 -19.54 10.22 14.58
N GLY A 142 -19.41 8.90 14.39
CA GLY A 142 -18.12 8.18 14.48
C GLY A 142 -17.23 8.30 13.23
N ARG A 143 -17.79 8.77 12.10
CA ARG A 143 -17.11 9.14 10.86
C ARG A 143 -17.37 10.60 10.53
N ILE A 144 -16.42 11.48 10.87
CA ILE A 144 -16.55 12.93 10.68
C ILE A 144 -15.58 13.39 9.61
N PHE A 145 -16.09 14.13 8.62
CA PHE A 145 -15.29 14.78 7.60
C PHE A 145 -15.47 16.30 7.59
N LEU A 146 -14.36 17.04 7.58
CA LEU A 146 -14.32 18.49 7.37
C LEU A 146 -13.52 18.82 6.10
N GLY A 147 -14.20 19.39 5.11
CA GLY A 147 -13.63 19.82 3.84
C GLY A 147 -13.70 21.33 3.65
N GLU A 148 -12.67 21.91 3.03
CA GLU A 148 -12.64 23.30 2.59
C GLU A 148 -12.24 23.35 1.12
N LEU A 149 -13.08 23.93 0.27
CA LEU A 149 -12.71 24.19 -1.11
C LEU A 149 -11.79 25.40 -1.19
N LYS A 150 -10.69 25.30 -1.95
CA LYS A 150 -9.78 26.42 -2.24
C LYS A 150 -9.49 26.51 -3.71
N GLN A 151 -9.43 27.74 -4.22
CA GLN A 151 -8.99 28.00 -5.57
C GLN A 151 -7.56 28.56 -5.57
N HIS A 152 -6.71 28.00 -6.41
CA HIS A 152 -5.34 28.46 -6.62
C HIS A 152 -4.95 28.23 -8.08
N ASN A 153 -4.47 29.25 -8.79
CA ASN A 153 -4.05 29.18 -10.20
C ASN A 153 -5.07 28.52 -11.14
N GLN A 154 -6.33 28.97 -11.10
CA GLN A 154 -7.45 28.39 -11.87
C GLN A 154 -7.78 26.93 -11.53
N GLN A 155 -7.09 26.34 -10.55
CA GLN A 155 -7.35 25.01 -10.06
C GLN A 155 -8.16 25.06 -8.76
N THR A 156 -9.17 24.21 -8.64
CA THR A 156 -9.95 24.03 -7.42
C THR A 156 -9.46 22.80 -6.70
N PHE A 157 -9.20 22.94 -5.41
CA PHE A 157 -8.78 21.89 -4.51
C PHE A 157 -9.81 21.70 -3.40
N ILE A 158 -10.00 20.46 -2.95
CA ILE A 158 -10.62 20.19 -1.64
C ILE A 158 -9.50 19.95 -0.64
N LYS A 159 -9.41 20.79 0.37
CA LYS A 159 -8.61 20.53 1.56
C LYS A 159 -9.47 19.75 2.56
N ALA A 160 -9.14 18.48 2.75
CA ALA A 160 -9.63 17.64 3.85
C ALA A 160 -8.85 17.95 5.12
N ILE A 161 -9.47 18.65 6.07
CA ILE A 161 -8.79 19.10 7.30
C ILE A 161 -8.83 18.01 8.37
N HIS A 162 -9.99 17.34 8.52
CA HIS A 162 -10.20 16.35 9.56
C HIS A 162 -11.10 15.23 9.08
N TYR A 163 -10.56 14.02 9.02
CA TYR A 163 -11.31 12.78 8.86
C TYR A 163 -11.07 11.91 10.10
N GLN A 164 -12.11 11.48 10.78
CA GLN A 164 -11.99 10.57 11.92
C GLN A 164 -12.97 9.42 11.73
N ASP A 165 -12.47 8.20 11.53
CA ASP A 165 -13.25 6.96 11.53
C ASP A 165 -12.66 6.02 12.57
N GLY A 166 -13.29 5.93 13.76
CA GLY A 166 -13.09 4.93 14.82
C GLY A 166 -11.65 4.72 15.38
N GLN A 167 -10.64 4.58 14.51
CA GLN A 167 -9.22 4.35 14.77
C GLN A 167 -8.27 5.09 13.80
N THR A 168 -8.74 5.70 12.70
CA THR A 168 -7.87 6.38 11.72
C THR A 168 -8.21 7.86 11.60
N GLN A 169 -7.22 8.73 11.76
CA GLN A 169 -7.33 10.17 11.56
C GLN A 169 -6.57 10.60 10.30
N LEU A 170 -7.27 11.16 9.31
CA LEU A 170 -6.64 11.82 8.17
C LEU A 170 -6.59 13.32 8.45
N ALA A 171 -5.41 13.86 8.72
CA ALA A 171 -5.23 15.30 8.88
C ALA A 171 -4.64 15.90 7.58
N ASN A 172 -5.27 16.97 7.08
CA ASN A 172 -4.77 17.84 5.99
C ASN A 172 -4.33 17.13 4.69
N LYS A 173 -5.29 16.59 3.91
CA LYS A 173 -5.06 16.19 2.50
C LYS A 173 -5.64 17.19 1.51
N LEU A 174 -5.01 17.35 0.35
CA LEU A 174 -5.48 18.19 -0.74
C LEU A 174 -5.87 17.32 -1.94
N PHE A 175 -7.09 17.48 -2.44
CA PHE A 175 -7.61 16.80 -3.62
C PHE A 175 -7.78 17.80 -4.75
N LEU A 176 -7.18 17.57 -5.91
CA LEU A 176 -7.37 18.43 -7.09
C LEU A 176 -8.68 18.06 -7.80
N LEU A 177 -9.59 19.02 -7.93
CA LEU A 177 -10.87 18.84 -8.61
C LEU A 177 -10.78 19.17 -10.09
N SER A 178 -10.30 20.36 -10.44
CA SER A 178 -10.27 20.83 -11.83
C SER A 178 -9.00 20.35 -12.55
N GLY A 179 -9.17 19.46 -13.52
CA GLY A 179 -8.13 19.08 -14.49
C GLY A 179 -8.77 19.01 -15.87
N ASN A 180 -8.01 19.38 -16.91
CA ASN A 180 -8.47 19.40 -18.30
C ASN A 180 -9.15 18.07 -18.69
N GLU A 181 -10.31 18.16 -19.35
CA GLU A 181 -11.16 17.03 -19.77
C GLU A 181 -10.48 16.05 -20.76
N SER A 182 -9.23 16.29 -21.18
CA SER A 182 -8.46 15.39 -22.05
C SER A 182 -7.91 14.14 -21.35
N ASP A 183 -7.92 14.09 -20.02
CA ASP A 183 -7.55 12.89 -19.22
C ASP A 183 -8.78 12.18 -18.63
N GLN A 184 -9.94 12.28 -19.29
CA GLN A 184 -11.09 11.42 -19.01
C GLN A 184 -10.76 9.96 -19.40
N VAL A 185 -9.99 9.28 -18.55
CA VAL A 185 -10.21 7.85 -18.35
C VAL A 185 -11.54 7.75 -17.63
N ASN A 186 -12.59 7.38 -18.37
CA ASN A 186 -13.83 6.85 -17.81
C ASN A 186 -13.47 6.00 -16.60
N LYS A 187 -13.91 6.37 -15.39
CA LYS A 187 -13.89 5.48 -14.24
C LYS A 187 -14.92 4.37 -14.45
N GLN A 188 -14.68 3.51 -15.44
CA GLN A 188 -14.95 2.11 -15.22
C GLN A 188 -14.14 1.75 -13.99
N VAL A 189 -14.81 1.27 -12.93
CA VAL A 189 -14.11 0.52 -11.88
C VAL A 189 -13.38 -0.59 -12.61
N LEU A 190 -12.07 -0.43 -12.80
CA LEU A 190 -11.28 -1.43 -13.50
C LEU A 190 -11.45 -2.72 -12.70
N PRO A 191 -11.76 -3.85 -13.35
CA PRO A 191 -11.79 -5.12 -12.65
C PRO A 191 -10.48 -5.29 -11.89
N VAL A 192 -10.61 -5.65 -10.61
CA VAL A 192 -9.48 -5.99 -9.75
C VAL A 192 -9.55 -7.47 -9.50
N LEU A 193 -8.51 -8.18 -9.93
CA LEU A 193 -8.32 -9.60 -9.72
C LEU A 193 -7.31 -9.77 -8.59
N VAL A 194 -7.69 -10.47 -7.53
CA VAL A 194 -6.84 -10.70 -6.35
C VAL A 194 -6.62 -12.19 -6.17
N SER A 195 -5.37 -12.60 -6.03
CA SER A 195 -5.07 -14.00 -5.73
C SER A 195 -5.59 -14.36 -4.34
N SER A 196 -6.16 -15.56 -4.18
CA SER A 196 -6.63 -16.12 -2.91
C SER A 196 -5.57 -16.17 -1.81
N GLN A 197 -4.29 -16.16 -2.18
CA GLN A 197 -3.16 -16.11 -1.24
C GLN A 197 -2.75 -14.68 -0.86
N ALA A 198 -3.11 -13.68 -1.67
CA ALA A 198 -2.68 -12.29 -1.48
C ALA A 198 -3.55 -11.53 -0.47
N ALA A 199 -4.84 -11.87 -0.37
CA ALA A 199 -5.77 -11.27 0.58
C ALA A 199 -6.90 -12.23 0.96
N SER A 200 -7.56 -11.96 2.10
CA SER A 200 -8.71 -12.76 2.55
C SER A 200 -9.92 -12.55 1.66
N ARG A 201 -10.84 -13.51 1.68
CA ARG A 201 -12.12 -13.41 0.97
C ARG A 201 -12.95 -12.23 1.43
N ASP A 202 -13.00 -11.96 2.74
CA ASP A 202 -13.71 -10.81 3.29
C ASP A 202 -13.20 -9.48 2.71
N PHE A 203 -11.88 -9.32 2.58
CA PHE A 203 -11.28 -8.13 1.97
C PHE A 203 -11.69 -7.98 0.50
N VAL A 204 -11.73 -9.08 -0.26
CA VAL A 204 -12.13 -9.04 -1.67
C VAL A 204 -13.62 -8.69 -1.80
N ASP A 205 -14.48 -9.34 -1.02
CA ASP A 205 -15.93 -9.15 -1.07
C ASP A 205 -16.33 -7.74 -0.61
N GLU A 206 -15.69 -7.20 0.43
CA GLU A 206 -15.92 -5.83 0.93
C GLU A 206 -15.66 -4.76 -0.14
N HIS A 207 -14.67 -4.98 -1.00
CA HIS A 207 -14.24 -4.01 -2.01
C HIS A 207 -14.77 -4.34 -3.43
N GLY A 208 -15.57 -5.39 -3.58
CA GLY A 208 -16.13 -5.81 -4.87
C GLY A 208 -15.09 -6.31 -5.86
N PHE A 209 -13.99 -6.89 -5.38
CA PHE A 209 -12.94 -7.47 -6.22
C PHE A 209 -13.29 -8.91 -6.65
N GLN A 210 -12.50 -9.50 -7.53
CA GLN A 210 -12.67 -10.89 -7.96
C GLN A 210 -11.48 -11.72 -7.51
N LEU A 211 -11.75 -12.92 -6.96
CA LEU A 211 -10.72 -13.87 -6.57
C LEU A 211 -10.27 -14.74 -7.73
N PHE A 212 -8.99 -15.09 -7.74
CA PHE A 212 -8.45 -16.17 -8.55
C PHE A 212 -7.45 -17.00 -7.75
N GLU A 213 -7.15 -18.22 -8.22
CA GLU A 213 -6.27 -19.12 -7.49
C GLU A 213 -4.81 -18.98 -7.97
N GLN A 214 -3.89 -18.82 -7.02
CA GLN A 214 -2.45 -18.77 -7.25
C GLN A 214 -2.03 -17.76 -8.34
N PHE A 215 -1.71 -18.26 -9.54
CA PHE A 215 -1.23 -17.53 -10.72
C PHE A 215 -2.13 -17.75 -11.95
N ASP A 216 -3.29 -18.41 -11.78
CA ASP A 216 -4.24 -18.69 -12.87
C ASP A 216 -5.16 -17.47 -13.06
N ILE A 217 -4.61 -16.44 -13.71
CA ILE A 217 -5.33 -15.18 -13.93
C ILE A 217 -6.43 -15.42 -14.99
N PRO A 218 -7.70 -15.06 -14.71
CA PRO A 218 -8.79 -15.16 -15.69
C PRO A 218 -8.55 -14.34 -16.96
N ASN A 219 -7.97 -14.97 -18.00
CA ASN A 219 -7.66 -14.31 -19.28
C ASN A 219 -8.88 -13.66 -19.94
N ALA A 220 -10.08 -14.24 -19.75
CA ALA A 220 -11.32 -13.68 -20.28
C ALA A 220 -11.60 -12.26 -19.75
N VAL A 221 -11.25 -11.96 -18.49
CA VAL A 221 -11.39 -10.62 -17.91
C VAL A 221 -10.36 -9.67 -18.50
N LEU A 222 -9.12 -10.14 -18.67
CA LEU A 222 -8.04 -9.35 -19.29
C LEU A 222 -8.32 -9.00 -20.76
N GLU A 223 -8.98 -9.89 -21.50
CA GLU A 223 -9.29 -9.71 -22.92
C GLU A 223 -10.51 -8.82 -23.19
N THR A 224 -11.45 -8.76 -22.26
CA THR A 224 -12.72 -8.03 -22.43
C THR A 224 -12.72 -6.64 -21.80
N SER A 225 -11.80 -6.38 -20.87
CA SER A 225 -11.76 -5.13 -20.10
C SER A 225 -10.79 -4.11 -20.70
N VAL A 226 -11.13 -2.83 -20.58
CA VAL A 226 -10.27 -1.72 -21.06
C VAL A 226 -8.95 -1.67 -20.29
N ALA A 227 -9.01 -1.88 -18.98
CA ALA A 227 -7.84 -2.18 -18.15
C ALA A 227 -8.22 -3.04 -16.93
N THR A 228 -7.26 -3.74 -16.33
CA THR A 228 -7.45 -4.63 -15.18
C THR A 228 -6.28 -4.49 -14.21
N VAL A 229 -6.55 -4.50 -12.90
CA VAL A 229 -5.51 -4.61 -11.86
C VAL A 229 -5.45 -6.05 -11.37
N VAL A 230 -4.26 -6.63 -11.31
CA VAL A 230 -4.00 -8.00 -10.86
C VAL A 230 -3.07 -7.97 -9.66
N VAL A 231 -3.48 -8.59 -8.55
CA VAL A 231 -2.68 -8.74 -7.34
C VAL A 231 -2.11 -10.14 -7.27
N LEU A 232 -0.80 -10.26 -7.40
CA LEU A 232 -0.07 -11.53 -7.33
C LEU A 232 0.53 -11.74 -5.93
N PRO A 233 0.49 -12.96 -5.38
CA PRO A 233 1.14 -13.27 -4.11
C PRO A 233 2.62 -13.61 -4.33
N CYS A 234 3.46 -13.32 -3.34
CA CYS A 234 4.83 -13.80 -3.26
C CYS A 234 5.07 -14.47 -1.91
N SER A 235 5.08 -15.81 -1.91
CA SER A 235 5.16 -16.63 -0.70
C SER A 235 6.59 -16.94 -0.26
N GLY A 236 7.56 -16.84 -1.18
CA GLY A 236 8.95 -17.18 -0.95
C GLY A 236 9.83 -17.04 -2.20
N PHE A 237 11.09 -17.46 -2.07
CA PHE A 237 12.11 -17.30 -3.13
C PHE A 237 11.74 -18.02 -4.44
N ASP A 238 11.06 -19.17 -4.35
CA ASP A 238 10.66 -19.96 -5.53
C ASP A 238 9.62 -19.24 -6.41
N ASP A 239 8.84 -18.33 -5.83
CA ASP A 239 7.83 -17.57 -6.56
C ASP A 239 8.44 -16.43 -7.38
N ILE A 240 9.63 -15.94 -7.02
CA ILE A 240 10.23 -14.73 -7.59
C ILE A 240 10.34 -14.82 -9.12
N LYS A 241 10.95 -15.90 -9.62
CA LYS A 241 11.10 -16.11 -11.07
C LYS A 241 9.75 -16.27 -11.75
N ARG A 242 8.82 -17.01 -11.13
CA ARG A 242 7.48 -17.26 -11.67
C ARG A 242 6.67 -15.98 -11.80
N ILE A 243 6.65 -15.13 -10.76
CA ILE A 243 5.98 -13.82 -10.76
C ILE A 243 6.53 -12.95 -11.90
N ALA A 244 7.86 -12.83 -12.00
CA ALA A 244 8.49 -12.00 -13.03
C ALA A 244 8.10 -12.46 -14.45
N LYS A 245 8.09 -13.79 -14.71
CA LYS A 245 7.60 -14.33 -15.98
C LYS A 245 6.14 -14.01 -16.24
N THR A 246 5.27 -14.23 -15.24
CA THR A 246 3.84 -13.96 -15.35
C THR A 246 3.58 -12.50 -15.70
N ILE A 247 4.23 -11.57 -15.00
CA ILE A 247 4.10 -10.12 -15.25
C ILE A 247 4.59 -9.80 -16.66
N LEU A 248 5.80 -10.23 -17.02
CA LEU A 248 6.40 -9.93 -18.32
C LEU A 248 5.56 -10.48 -19.49
N HIS A 249 5.08 -11.72 -19.39
CA HIS A 249 4.28 -12.36 -20.45
C HIS A 249 2.94 -11.64 -20.64
N ASN A 250 2.23 -11.36 -19.54
CA ASN A 250 0.96 -10.65 -19.60
C ASN A 250 1.13 -9.22 -20.09
N LYS A 251 2.17 -8.52 -19.65
CA LYS A 251 2.48 -7.19 -20.16
C LYS A 251 2.86 -7.19 -21.64
N LYS A 252 3.57 -8.20 -22.15
CA LYS A 252 3.83 -8.33 -23.59
C LYS A 252 2.57 -8.58 -24.40
N ARG A 253 1.59 -9.31 -23.84
CA ARG A 253 0.33 -9.64 -24.50
C ARG A 253 -0.70 -8.51 -24.45
N TYR A 254 -0.89 -7.91 -23.28
CA TYR A 254 -1.96 -6.96 -22.99
C TYR A 254 -1.46 -5.51 -22.86
N GLY A 255 -0.15 -5.30 -22.76
CA GLY A 255 0.45 -3.96 -22.70
C GLY A 255 -0.03 -3.17 -21.49
N ASN A 256 -0.47 -1.94 -21.76
CA ASN A 256 -0.92 -1.00 -20.72
C ASN A 256 -2.33 -1.29 -20.19
N SER A 257 -3.05 -2.29 -20.70
CA SER A 257 -4.36 -2.67 -20.16
C SER A 257 -4.27 -3.58 -18.93
N VAL A 258 -3.09 -4.10 -18.58
CA VAL A 258 -2.93 -4.92 -17.36
C VAL A 258 -1.97 -4.26 -16.39
N HIS A 259 -2.37 -4.14 -15.14
CA HIS A 259 -1.61 -3.54 -14.06
C HIS A 259 -1.33 -4.60 -12.98
N PHE A 260 -0.12 -4.64 -12.45
CA PHE A 260 0.31 -5.65 -11.49
C PHE A 260 0.72 -5.02 -10.16
N VAL A 261 0.15 -5.55 -9.08
CA VAL A 261 0.61 -5.31 -7.71
C VAL A 261 1.11 -6.65 -7.16
N VAL A 262 2.31 -6.67 -6.58
CA VAL A 262 2.84 -7.89 -5.95
C VAL A 262 2.70 -7.75 -4.44
N LYS A 263 1.97 -8.66 -3.78
CA LYS A 263 1.86 -8.72 -2.32
C LYS A 263 2.85 -9.76 -1.78
N GLU A 264 3.85 -9.27 -1.06
CA GLU A 264 4.77 -10.11 -0.31
C GLU A 264 4.06 -10.70 0.92
N LEU A 265 4.18 -12.01 1.12
CA LEU A 265 3.57 -12.73 2.26
C LEU A 265 4.59 -13.06 3.36
N LYS A 266 5.87 -13.21 2.98
CA LYS A 266 7.00 -13.46 3.87
C LYS A 266 8.21 -12.67 3.37
N PRO A 267 9.15 -12.24 4.24
CA PRO A 267 10.32 -11.47 3.82
C PRO A 267 11.19 -12.28 2.85
N CYS A 268 11.04 -12.05 1.55
CA CYS A 268 11.73 -12.80 0.51
C CYS A 268 12.12 -11.97 -0.71
N ILE A 269 11.47 -10.82 -0.94
CA ILE A 269 11.79 -9.91 -2.05
C ILE A 269 12.99 -9.06 -1.63
N ARG A 270 14.13 -9.25 -2.29
CA ARG A 270 15.31 -8.37 -2.13
C ARG A 270 15.32 -7.28 -3.19
N TYR A 271 16.29 -6.37 -3.06
CA TYR A 271 16.45 -5.25 -3.97
C TYR A 271 16.46 -5.61 -5.47
N ASN A 272 17.21 -6.64 -5.88
CA ASN A 272 17.25 -7.03 -7.29
C ASN A 272 15.93 -7.67 -7.74
N ASP A 273 15.26 -8.42 -6.87
CA ASP A 273 13.94 -9.00 -7.17
C ASP A 273 12.90 -7.87 -7.36
N PHE A 274 12.95 -6.84 -6.51
CA PHE A 274 12.15 -5.63 -6.65
C PHE A 274 12.36 -4.99 -8.01
N HIS A 275 13.62 -4.74 -8.41
CA HIS A 275 13.91 -4.14 -9.72
C HIS A 275 13.55 -5.03 -10.89
N MET A 276 13.68 -6.35 -10.73
CA MET A 276 13.23 -7.31 -11.72
C MET A 276 11.73 -7.21 -11.93
N PHE A 277 10.93 -7.11 -10.86
CA PHE A 277 9.48 -6.94 -10.96
C PHE A 277 9.09 -5.61 -11.59
N ILE A 278 9.69 -4.50 -11.16
CA ILE A 278 9.43 -3.18 -11.76
C ILE A 278 9.80 -3.18 -13.25
N THR A 279 10.95 -3.75 -13.61
CA THR A 279 11.40 -3.86 -15.01
C THR A 279 10.51 -4.81 -15.83
N ALA A 280 10.00 -5.88 -15.22
CA ALA A 280 9.04 -6.78 -15.86
C ALA A 280 7.69 -6.09 -16.14
N GLY A 281 7.34 -5.06 -15.35
CA GLY A 281 6.13 -4.26 -15.53
C GLY A 281 5.22 -4.17 -14.30
N ALA A 282 5.68 -4.53 -13.10
CA ALA A 282 4.91 -4.35 -11.87
C ALA A 282 4.76 -2.86 -11.51
N GLN A 283 3.56 -2.41 -11.14
CA GLN A 283 3.33 -1.04 -10.68
C GLN A 283 3.83 -0.82 -9.25
N SER A 284 3.64 -1.80 -8.37
CA SER A 284 4.08 -1.70 -6.99
C SER A 284 4.23 -3.06 -6.32
N ILE A 285 4.96 -3.05 -5.21
CA ILE A 285 5.18 -4.19 -4.32
C ILE A 285 4.74 -3.77 -2.92
N VAL A 286 3.92 -4.60 -2.29
CA VAL A 286 3.42 -4.42 -0.92
C VAL A 286 4.19 -5.38 -0.02
N ASP A 287 5.02 -4.83 0.85
CA ASP A 287 5.82 -5.58 1.82
C ASP A 287 4.96 -6.41 2.79
N HIS A 288 5.50 -7.52 3.27
CA HIS A 288 4.81 -8.46 4.17
C HIS A 288 4.34 -7.83 5.48
N THR A 289 5.02 -6.80 5.99
CA THR A 289 4.65 -6.07 7.22
C THR A 289 3.46 -5.13 7.06
N LYS A 290 3.05 -4.83 5.82
CA LYS A 290 2.03 -3.81 5.53
C LYS A 290 0.61 -4.40 5.59
N SER A 291 -0.31 -3.62 6.15
CA SER A 291 -1.72 -3.97 6.32
C SER A 291 -2.51 -4.00 5.00
N ASN A 292 -3.71 -4.58 5.05
CA ASN A 292 -4.63 -4.64 3.90
C ASN A 292 -5.10 -3.25 3.44
N ALA A 293 -5.12 -2.24 4.32
CA ALA A 293 -5.42 -0.86 3.93
C ALA A 293 -4.35 -0.32 2.96
N VAL A 294 -3.07 -0.62 3.21
CA VAL A 294 -1.97 -0.24 2.29
C VAL A 294 -2.09 -1.00 0.97
N LEU A 295 -2.48 -2.28 1.01
CA LEU A 295 -2.74 -3.05 -0.21
C LEU A 295 -3.86 -2.41 -1.04
N TYR A 296 -4.97 -2.01 -0.41
CA TYR A 296 -6.06 -1.31 -1.09
C TYR A 296 -5.59 0.00 -1.73
N ASP A 297 -4.83 0.82 -1.00
CA ASP A 297 -4.27 2.07 -1.53
C ASP A 297 -3.38 1.81 -2.75
N GLN A 298 -2.56 0.76 -2.73
CA GLN A 298 -1.72 0.37 -3.87
C GLN A 298 -2.53 -0.11 -5.08
N ILE A 299 -3.61 -0.89 -4.85
CA ILE A 299 -4.55 -1.29 -5.92
C ILE A 299 -5.18 -0.05 -6.55
N ARG A 300 -5.62 0.90 -5.72
CA ARG A 300 -6.21 2.17 -6.18
C ARG A 300 -5.22 2.99 -7.00
N LEU A 301 -3.99 3.14 -6.52
CA LEU A 301 -2.94 3.83 -7.27
C LEU A 301 -2.65 3.14 -8.60
N ALA A 302 -2.48 1.81 -8.59
CA ALA A 302 -2.26 1.03 -9.80
C ALA A 302 -3.38 1.23 -10.82
N SER A 303 -4.65 1.34 -10.38
CA SER A 303 -5.78 1.61 -11.30
C SER A 303 -5.73 2.97 -12.01
N MET A 304 -5.00 3.94 -11.44
CA MET A 304 -4.93 5.32 -11.93
C MET A 304 -3.62 5.64 -12.66
N THR A 305 -2.58 4.84 -12.43
CA THR A 305 -1.25 5.05 -13.02
C THR A 305 -1.04 4.18 -14.25
N LYS A 306 -0.45 4.76 -15.30
CA LYS A 306 0.11 4.01 -16.42
C LYS A 306 1.61 3.84 -16.18
N MET A 307 2.11 2.63 -16.39
CA MET A 307 3.54 2.39 -16.41
C MET A 307 3.92 1.94 -17.81
N GLU A 308 4.62 2.80 -18.54
CA GLU A 308 5.26 2.40 -19.79
C GLU A 308 6.30 1.34 -19.46
N ALA A 309 6.26 0.23 -20.19
CA ALA A 309 7.20 -0.83 -19.93
C ALA A 309 8.14 -0.99 -21.12
N ASN A 310 9.42 -0.89 -20.78
CA ASN A 310 10.53 -1.12 -21.68
C ASN A 310 10.84 -2.62 -21.65
N TYR A 311 10.06 -3.40 -22.41
CA TYR A 311 10.06 -4.86 -22.26
C TYR A 311 11.38 -5.47 -22.71
N LEU A 312 12.23 -5.82 -21.75
CA LEU A 312 13.32 -6.74 -22.01
C LEU A 312 12.78 -8.09 -22.52
N SER A 313 13.57 -8.81 -23.31
CA SER A 313 13.31 -10.23 -23.51
C SER A 313 13.38 -10.95 -22.15
N GLU A 314 12.68 -12.08 -22.02
CA GLU A 314 12.73 -12.87 -20.77
C GLU A 314 14.19 -13.22 -20.40
N THR A 315 14.99 -13.58 -21.39
CA THR A 315 16.41 -13.86 -21.24
C THR A 315 17.21 -12.67 -20.76
N SER A 316 16.95 -11.47 -21.29
CA SER A 316 17.65 -10.24 -20.87
C SER A 316 17.24 -9.80 -19.47
N LEU A 317 15.96 -9.96 -19.11
CA LEU A 317 15.47 -9.64 -17.76
C LEU A 317 16.18 -10.50 -16.71
N PHE A 318 16.17 -11.83 -16.88
CA PHE A 318 16.81 -12.72 -15.91
C PHE A 318 18.33 -12.56 -15.90
N ARG A 319 18.96 -12.40 -17.06
CA ARG A 319 20.41 -12.12 -17.11
C ARG A 319 20.80 -10.85 -16.33
N GLN A 320 19.91 -9.86 -16.27
CA GLN A 320 20.21 -8.59 -15.61
C GLN A 320 20.04 -8.62 -14.09
N PHE A 321 19.13 -9.45 -13.56
CA PHE A 321 18.73 -9.40 -12.15
C PHE A 321 18.84 -10.73 -11.39
N GLU A 322 18.90 -11.87 -12.08
CA GLU A 322 19.05 -13.18 -11.44
C GLU A 322 20.46 -13.34 -10.86
N SER A 323 20.55 -14.04 -9.73
CA SER A 323 21.83 -14.38 -9.11
C SER A 323 22.71 -15.14 -10.12
N PRO A 324 24.01 -14.81 -10.23
CA PRO A 324 24.95 -15.58 -11.04
C PRO A 324 25.27 -16.97 -10.45
N ILE A 325 24.87 -17.22 -9.20
CA ILE A 325 25.07 -18.47 -8.46
C ILE A 325 23.72 -19.18 -8.32
N ASN A 326 23.68 -20.47 -8.64
CA ASN A 326 22.48 -21.32 -8.53
C ASN A 326 22.48 -22.16 -7.25
N GLU A 327 23.65 -22.32 -6.63
CA GLU A 327 23.88 -23.04 -5.39
C GLU A 327 23.35 -22.27 -4.19
N SER A 328 23.13 -22.97 -3.08
CA SER A 328 22.77 -22.37 -1.80
C SER A 328 23.29 -23.20 -0.63
N GLY A 329 23.57 -22.54 0.49
CA GLY A 329 24.00 -23.20 1.72
C GLY A 329 25.50 -23.46 1.78
N PHE A 330 25.91 -24.41 2.63
CA PHE A 330 27.32 -24.68 2.87
C PHE A 330 27.94 -25.56 1.77
N ILE A 331 29.08 -25.11 1.25
CA ILE A 331 29.87 -25.78 0.21
C ILE A 331 31.35 -25.79 0.59
N SER A 332 32.16 -26.58 -0.14
CA SER A 332 33.62 -26.59 0.05
C SER A 332 34.24 -25.21 -0.20
N TYR A 333 35.37 -24.91 0.46
CA TYR A 333 36.05 -23.62 0.28
C TYR A 333 36.50 -23.41 -1.18
N ASP A 334 36.97 -24.46 -1.86
CA ASP A 334 37.39 -24.35 -3.27
C ASP A 334 36.21 -24.02 -4.19
N SER A 335 35.05 -24.67 -3.97
CA SER A 335 33.80 -24.34 -4.67
C SER A 335 33.35 -22.91 -4.35
N PHE A 336 33.36 -22.55 -3.06
CA PHE A 336 32.97 -21.21 -2.59
C PHE A 336 33.81 -20.11 -3.22
N LYS A 337 35.14 -20.26 -3.20
CA LYS A 337 36.06 -19.30 -3.80
C LYS A 337 35.82 -19.18 -5.30
N SER A 338 35.71 -20.30 -6.00
CA SER A 338 35.50 -20.31 -7.45
C SER A 338 34.18 -19.66 -7.86
N LEU A 339 33.08 -20.01 -7.18
CA LEU A 339 31.75 -19.44 -7.43
C LEU A 339 31.70 -17.94 -7.09
N THR A 340 32.29 -17.53 -5.98
CA THR A 340 32.35 -16.12 -5.56
C THR A 340 33.12 -15.27 -6.57
N LEU A 341 34.29 -15.73 -7.02
CA LEU A 341 35.09 -14.99 -8.01
C LEU A 341 34.38 -14.89 -9.36
N ASN A 342 33.73 -15.97 -9.81
CA ASN A 342 32.94 -15.95 -11.03
C ASN A 342 31.74 -14.99 -10.92
N ALA A 343 31.03 -15.01 -9.79
CA ALA A 343 29.91 -14.12 -9.53
C ALA A 343 30.32 -12.65 -9.59
N ILE A 344 31.45 -12.28 -8.97
CA ILE A 344 32.01 -10.92 -9.01
C ILE A 344 32.28 -10.48 -10.46
N GLU A 345 32.87 -11.34 -11.28
CA GLU A 345 33.18 -11.03 -12.68
C GLU A 345 31.90 -10.86 -13.52
N VAL A 346 30.91 -11.74 -13.33
CA VAL A 346 29.60 -11.62 -14.00
C VAL A 346 28.90 -10.33 -13.58
N CYS A 347 28.92 -10.00 -12.28
CA CYS A 347 28.26 -8.82 -11.75
C CYS A 347 28.94 -7.50 -12.15
N ARG A 348 30.20 -7.51 -12.61
CA ARG A 348 31.01 -6.33 -12.92
C ARG A 348 30.34 -5.35 -13.91
N ASN A 349 29.53 -5.87 -14.83
CA ASN A 349 28.81 -5.07 -15.83
C ASN A 349 27.29 -5.00 -15.56
N THR A 350 26.86 -5.34 -14.34
CA THR A 350 25.46 -5.34 -13.91
C THR A 350 25.25 -4.34 -12.78
N GLN A 351 23.99 -4.14 -12.36
CA GLN A 351 23.64 -3.35 -11.18
C GLN A 351 23.51 -4.21 -9.92
N ILE A 352 23.93 -5.48 -9.97
CA ILE A 352 23.80 -6.44 -8.88
C ILE A 352 24.90 -6.16 -7.84
N GLU A 353 24.48 -5.70 -6.66
CA GLU A 353 25.34 -5.62 -5.48
C GLU A 353 25.47 -6.98 -4.80
N TYR A 354 26.62 -7.23 -4.18
CA TYR A 354 26.93 -8.45 -3.44
C TYR A 354 27.73 -8.13 -2.18
N ALA A 355 27.78 -9.09 -1.25
CA ALA A 355 28.53 -8.96 0.00
C ALA A 355 29.19 -10.27 0.40
N LEU A 356 30.46 -10.21 0.77
CA LEU A 356 31.14 -11.27 1.51
C LEU A 356 31.16 -10.90 3.00
N VAL A 357 30.69 -11.80 3.84
CA VAL A 357 30.71 -11.65 5.30
C VAL A 357 31.58 -12.74 5.88
N GLU A 358 32.50 -12.36 6.75
CA GLU A 358 33.32 -13.26 7.54
C GLU A 358 32.88 -13.19 9.00
N LEU A 359 32.62 -14.35 9.59
CA LEU A 359 32.09 -14.52 10.93
C LEU A 359 33.03 -15.43 11.74
N THR A 360 33.50 -14.91 12.88
CA THR A 360 34.29 -15.68 13.85
C THR A 360 33.40 -16.06 15.03
N PRO A 361 33.14 -17.36 15.28
CA PRO A 361 32.32 -17.77 16.42
C PRO A 361 33.01 -17.49 17.76
N PHE A 362 32.23 -17.39 18.85
CA PHE A 362 32.81 -17.43 20.19
C PHE A 362 33.58 -18.73 20.42
N SER A 363 34.64 -18.71 21.21
CA SER A 363 35.41 -19.92 21.56
C SER A 363 34.56 -20.97 22.30
N SER A 364 33.47 -20.57 22.93
CA SER A 364 32.49 -21.44 23.58
C SER A 364 31.47 -22.06 22.61
N VAL A 365 31.41 -21.62 21.36
CA VAL A 365 30.46 -22.08 20.35
C VAL A 365 31.23 -22.85 19.27
N PRO A 366 31.17 -24.20 19.25
CA PRO A 366 31.77 -25.00 18.19
C PRO A 366 31.25 -24.56 16.81
N LEU A 367 32.12 -24.57 15.81
CA LEU A 367 31.77 -24.13 14.46
C LEU A 367 30.64 -24.96 13.84
N SER A 368 30.61 -26.27 14.11
CA SER A 368 29.51 -27.16 13.72
C SER A 368 28.17 -26.76 14.34
N GLU A 369 28.18 -26.24 15.57
CA GLU A 369 26.98 -25.77 16.25
C GLU A 369 26.49 -24.45 15.62
N ALA A 370 27.39 -23.48 15.42
CA ALA A 370 27.06 -22.24 14.71
C ALA A 370 26.48 -22.50 13.31
N MET A 371 27.02 -23.49 12.59
CA MET A 371 26.49 -23.93 11.30
C MET A 371 25.10 -24.57 11.40
N SER A 372 24.81 -25.32 12.46
CA SER A 372 23.51 -25.97 12.65
C SER A 372 22.35 -24.97 12.83
N TYR A 373 22.65 -23.76 13.32
CA TYR A 373 21.66 -22.67 13.41
C TYR A 373 21.42 -21.94 12.08
N SER A 374 22.21 -22.23 11.04
CA SER A 374 22.04 -21.62 9.73
C SER A 374 20.89 -22.26 8.94
N GLN A 375 20.03 -21.40 8.40
CA GLN A 375 18.85 -21.74 7.59
C GLN A 375 18.96 -21.12 6.19
N MET A 376 20.15 -21.13 5.60
CA MET A 376 20.37 -20.64 4.23
C MET A 376 19.56 -21.47 3.22
N LYS A 377 18.46 -20.87 2.74
CA LYS A 377 17.53 -21.50 1.78
C LYS A 377 17.47 -20.79 0.44
N ARG A 378 18.04 -19.58 0.33
CA ARG A 378 17.94 -18.77 -0.88
C ARG A 378 19.03 -19.16 -1.87
N GLN A 379 18.62 -19.46 -3.10
CA GLN A 379 19.56 -19.64 -4.21
C GLN A 379 20.42 -18.39 -4.41
N GLY A 380 21.72 -18.60 -4.54
CA GLY A 380 22.72 -17.55 -4.67
C GLY A 380 23.45 -17.19 -3.37
N ASP A 381 22.89 -17.55 -2.22
CA ASP A 381 23.57 -17.36 -0.93
C ASP A 381 24.34 -18.64 -0.59
N ILE A 382 25.66 -18.57 -0.65
CA ILE A 382 26.56 -19.70 -0.35
C ILE A 382 27.41 -19.40 0.88
N ALA A 383 27.82 -20.44 1.59
CA ALA A 383 28.71 -20.34 2.73
C ALA A 383 29.79 -21.42 2.72
N CYS A 384 30.89 -21.18 3.41
CA CYS A 384 31.88 -22.21 3.69
C CYS A 384 32.50 -22.02 5.06
N GLN A 385 33.07 -23.10 5.59
CA GLN A 385 33.90 -23.07 6.79
C GLN A 385 35.37 -23.08 6.37
N ILE A 386 36.16 -22.16 6.93
CA ILE A 386 37.61 -22.16 6.74
C ILE A 386 38.32 -21.54 7.96
N ASP A 387 39.41 -22.17 8.41
CA ASP A 387 40.27 -21.65 9.50
C ASP A 387 39.49 -21.19 10.76
N GLY A 388 38.53 -22.02 11.21
CA GLY A 388 37.70 -21.72 12.38
C GLY A 388 36.65 -20.63 12.19
N ARG A 389 36.39 -20.21 10.95
CA ARG A 389 35.45 -19.12 10.60
C ARG A 389 34.41 -19.58 9.59
N ILE A 390 33.31 -18.83 9.53
CA ILE A 390 32.29 -18.96 8.48
C ILE A 390 32.45 -17.79 7.51
N LEU A 391 32.58 -18.11 6.23
CA LEU A 391 32.44 -17.13 5.16
C LEU A 391 31.05 -17.31 4.54
N ILE A 392 30.33 -16.21 4.33
CA ILE A 392 29.04 -16.19 3.64
C ILE A 392 29.14 -15.20 2.48
N PHE A 393 28.82 -15.64 1.27
CA PHE A 393 28.67 -14.77 0.12
C PHE A 393 27.20 -14.64 -0.25
N PHE A 394 26.73 -13.40 -0.29
CA PHE A 394 25.38 -13.03 -0.73
C PHE A 394 25.46 -12.43 -2.13
N SER A 395 24.95 -13.13 -3.14
CA SER A 395 25.08 -12.77 -4.56
C SER A 395 24.18 -11.62 -5.04
N SER A 396 23.30 -11.11 -4.18
CA SER A 396 22.29 -10.11 -4.51
C SER A 396 21.83 -9.39 -3.25
N LEU A 397 22.76 -8.73 -2.56
CA LEU A 397 22.52 -8.10 -1.27
C LEU A 397 23.31 -6.80 -1.15
N ARG A 398 22.62 -5.75 -0.70
CA ARG A 398 23.23 -4.43 -0.52
C ARG A 398 23.90 -4.34 0.83
N ARG A 399 24.91 -3.46 0.92
CA ARG A 399 25.70 -3.28 2.15
C ARG A 399 24.85 -3.04 3.40
N TYR A 400 23.79 -2.24 3.29
CA TYR A 400 22.95 -1.90 4.44
C TYR A 400 21.92 -2.98 4.81
N GLU A 401 21.75 -4.00 3.97
CA GLU A 401 20.85 -5.13 4.22
C GLU A 401 21.56 -6.31 4.90
N ILE A 402 22.89 -6.26 5.03
CA ILE A 402 23.72 -7.36 5.58
C ILE A 402 23.24 -7.80 6.97
N HIS A 403 22.98 -6.86 7.87
CA HIS A 403 22.54 -7.19 9.22
C HIS A 403 21.20 -7.94 9.22
N GLN A 404 20.23 -7.46 8.45
CA GLN A 404 18.92 -8.10 8.34
C GLN A 404 19.01 -9.47 7.65
N ALA A 405 19.89 -9.61 6.65
CA ALA A 405 20.13 -10.90 6.00
C ALA A 405 20.70 -11.92 6.98
N LEU A 406 21.64 -11.53 7.84
CA LEU A 406 22.20 -12.43 8.85
C LEU A 406 21.15 -12.86 9.89
N LEU A 407 20.29 -11.94 10.33
CA LEU A 407 19.16 -12.27 11.22
C LEU A 407 18.18 -13.28 10.58
N ASN A 408 18.03 -13.24 9.25
CA ASN A 408 17.17 -14.18 8.53
C ASN A 408 17.88 -15.51 8.22
N VAL A 409 19.21 -15.51 8.15
CA VAL A 409 20.01 -16.72 7.90
C VAL A 409 20.14 -17.55 9.17
N PHE A 410 20.30 -16.96 10.34
CA PHE A 410 20.50 -17.71 11.58
C PHE A 410 19.23 -17.76 12.43
N ALA A 411 18.92 -18.95 12.97
CA ALA A 411 17.81 -19.15 13.91
C ALA A 411 18.03 -18.46 15.27
N VAL A 412 19.27 -18.12 15.59
CA VAL A 412 19.71 -17.41 16.80
C VAL A 412 20.34 -16.09 16.36
N ALA A 413 20.24 -15.05 17.19
CA ALA A 413 20.82 -13.74 16.89
C ALA A 413 22.32 -13.86 16.60
N PRO A 414 22.86 -13.32 15.49
CA PRO A 414 24.27 -13.45 15.13
C PRO A 414 25.23 -13.02 16.24
N ASN A 415 24.87 -12.00 17.02
CA ASN A 415 25.68 -11.48 18.12
C ASN A 415 25.83 -12.46 19.31
N GLU A 416 25.01 -13.51 19.38
CA GLU A 416 25.13 -14.57 20.38
C GLU A 416 26.06 -15.71 19.91
N LEU A 417 26.24 -15.83 18.59
CA LEU A 417 27.03 -16.88 17.96
C LEU A 417 28.46 -16.40 17.64
N PHE A 418 28.62 -15.14 17.24
CA PHE A 418 29.86 -14.62 16.65
C PHE A 418 30.43 -13.45 17.46
N ILE A 419 31.74 -13.51 17.70
CA ILE A 419 32.50 -12.47 18.40
C ILE A 419 32.99 -11.38 17.44
N GLU A 420 33.31 -11.75 16.20
CA GLU A 420 33.77 -10.83 15.18
C GLU A 420 32.98 -11.01 13.89
N GLN A 421 32.68 -9.89 13.23
CA GLN A 421 32.05 -9.83 11.92
C GLN A 421 32.82 -8.83 11.05
N SER A 422 33.33 -9.30 9.91
CA SER A 422 33.90 -8.45 8.86
C SER A 422 33.04 -8.50 7.61
N GLN A 423 32.89 -7.36 6.94
CA GLN A 423 32.04 -7.21 5.75
C GLN A 423 32.87 -6.63 4.60
N TYR A 424 32.81 -7.26 3.44
CA TYR A 424 33.50 -6.84 2.24
C TYR A 424 32.47 -6.70 1.11
N THR A 425 32.40 -5.52 0.50
CA THR A 425 31.47 -5.22 -0.61
C THR A 425 32.19 -4.71 -1.85
N ASP A 426 33.50 -4.49 -1.77
CA ASP A 426 34.35 -4.15 -2.90
C ASP A 426 34.95 -5.40 -3.54
N ALA A 427 34.96 -5.46 -4.87
CA ALA A 427 35.49 -6.59 -5.62
C ALA A 427 36.98 -6.85 -5.31
N GLY A 428 37.79 -5.79 -5.25
CA GLY A 428 39.22 -5.90 -4.98
C GLY A 428 39.50 -6.42 -3.57
N GLU A 429 38.75 -5.92 -2.58
CA GLU A 429 38.84 -6.41 -1.20
C GLU A 429 38.47 -7.89 -1.08
N ILE A 430 37.38 -8.32 -1.73
CA ILE A 430 36.95 -9.72 -1.71
C ILE A 430 37.99 -10.62 -2.39
N VAL A 431 38.48 -10.25 -3.57
CA VAL A 431 39.50 -11.01 -4.31
C VAL A 431 40.78 -11.12 -3.50
N ALA A 432 41.24 -10.03 -2.89
CA ALA A 432 42.42 -10.02 -2.03
C ALA A 432 42.20 -10.91 -0.80
N ARG A 433 41.01 -10.83 -0.17
CA ARG A 433 40.68 -11.64 1.01
C ARG A 433 40.71 -13.13 0.71
N LEU A 434 40.02 -13.57 -0.35
CA LEU A 434 39.97 -14.99 -0.75
C LEU A 434 41.31 -15.53 -1.27
N SER A 435 42.21 -14.65 -1.71
CA SER A 435 43.57 -15.04 -2.11
C SER A 435 44.50 -15.24 -0.92
N ASN A 436 44.30 -14.49 0.17
CA ASN A 436 45.15 -14.53 1.37
C ASN A 436 44.80 -15.66 2.35
N ILE A 437 43.65 -16.30 2.21
CA ILE A 437 43.25 -17.44 3.05
C ILE A 437 43.97 -18.70 2.55
N GLN A 438 44.86 -19.25 3.37
CA GLN A 438 45.54 -20.52 3.11
C GLN A 438 44.61 -21.68 3.47
N GLY A 439 44.15 -22.42 2.45
CA GLY A 439 43.11 -23.44 2.59
C GLY A 439 43.58 -24.68 3.37
N ILE A 440 43.00 -24.93 4.55
CA ILE A 440 42.84 -26.29 5.09
C ILE A 440 41.36 -26.65 4.91
N ASN A 441 41.07 -27.38 3.83
CA ASN A 441 39.72 -27.90 3.56
C ASN A 441 39.36 -28.94 4.62
N TYR A 442 38.26 -28.72 5.34
CA TYR A 442 37.58 -29.79 6.07
C TYR A 442 36.47 -30.36 5.17
N PRO A 443 36.44 -31.68 4.90
CA PRO A 443 35.44 -32.28 4.03
C PRO A 443 34.02 -32.20 4.61
N GLU A 444 33.05 -32.38 3.72
CA GLU A 444 31.58 -32.19 3.79
C GLU A 444 30.86 -32.63 5.08
N GLN A 445 29.66 -32.06 5.28
CA GLN A 445 28.69 -32.44 6.32
C GLN A 445 28.56 -33.96 6.47
N PRO A 446 28.36 -34.48 7.70
CA PRO A 446 27.79 -35.80 7.88
C PRO A 446 26.41 -35.82 7.24
N SER A 447 26.16 -36.81 6.39
CA SER A 447 24.83 -37.15 5.89
C SER A 447 23.83 -37.19 7.04
N ILE A 448 22.78 -36.38 6.96
CA ILE A 448 21.59 -36.50 7.79
C ILE A 448 20.98 -37.85 7.43
N THR A 449 21.41 -38.89 8.12
CA THR A 449 20.71 -40.17 8.14
C THR A 449 19.51 -39.91 9.04
N GLU A 450 18.31 -40.24 8.57
CA GLU A 450 17.08 -40.18 9.36
C GLU A 450 17.33 -40.85 10.72
N ALA A 451 17.51 -40.03 11.76
CA ALA A 451 17.63 -40.47 13.13
C ALA A 451 16.40 -39.96 13.88
N GLU A 452 15.81 -40.87 14.65
CA GLU A 452 14.67 -40.71 15.55
C GLU A 452 14.69 -39.40 16.37
N PRO A 453 13.53 -38.92 16.84
CA PRO A 453 13.42 -37.65 17.55
C PRO A 453 14.30 -37.66 18.81
N ASP A 454 15.42 -36.94 18.76
CA ASP A 454 16.35 -36.84 19.87
C ASP A 454 15.77 -35.91 20.96
N ASN A 455 15.46 -36.51 22.10
CA ASN A 455 15.06 -35.86 23.35
C ASN A 455 16.26 -35.18 24.03
N ALA A 456 17.06 -34.40 23.28
CA ALA A 456 18.18 -33.66 23.83
C ALA A 456 17.65 -32.44 24.60
N THR A 457 17.68 -32.53 25.93
CA THR A 457 17.43 -31.39 26.83
C THR A 457 18.66 -30.46 26.79
N PRO A 458 18.49 -29.14 26.60
CA PRO A 458 19.63 -28.22 26.62
C PRO A 458 20.27 -28.20 28.02
N ALA A 459 21.54 -28.59 28.11
CA ALA A 459 22.32 -28.43 29.33
C ALA A 459 22.86 -26.99 29.44
N SER A 460 21.96 -26.01 29.60
CA SER A 460 22.35 -24.66 30.02
C SER A 460 22.23 -24.59 31.55
N ARG A 461 23.37 -24.38 32.23
CA ARG A 461 23.45 -24.24 33.69
C ARG A 461 23.18 -22.81 34.19
N PHE A 462 22.76 -21.88 33.33
CA PHE A 462 22.65 -20.45 33.67
C PHE A 462 21.42 -19.73 33.12
N ALA A 463 20.27 -20.38 33.03
CA ALA A 463 19.00 -19.68 32.86
C ALA A 463 17.91 -20.30 33.73
N SER A 464 17.68 -19.73 34.91
CA SER A 464 16.54 -20.07 35.76
C SER A 464 15.27 -19.40 35.22
N ARG A 465 14.21 -20.19 35.11
CA ARG A 465 12.85 -19.81 34.69
C ARG A 465 12.25 -18.81 35.68
N VAL A 466 11.75 -17.67 35.20
CA VAL A 466 10.88 -16.79 35.99
C VAL A 466 9.50 -17.43 36.05
N ASP A 467 9.02 -17.67 37.27
CA ASP A 467 7.70 -18.21 37.56
C ASP A 467 6.70 -17.05 37.67
N TRP A 468 5.73 -16.98 36.76
CA TRP A 468 4.77 -15.87 36.67
C TRP A 468 3.51 -16.10 37.52
N ASP A 469 3.41 -17.20 38.26
CA ASP A 469 2.25 -17.50 39.12
C ASP A 469 2.40 -16.98 40.57
N GLN A 470 3.29 -16.00 40.80
CA GLN A 470 3.37 -15.26 42.07
C GLN A 470 3.53 -13.74 41.90
N LEU A 471 2.79 -13.12 40.97
CA LEU A 471 2.50 -11.67 41.01
C LEU A 471 1.07 -11.35 40.57
#